data_AF-A0AAV0N434-F1
#
_entry.id   AF-A0AAV0N434-F1
#
_cell.length_a   1.000
_cell.length_b   1.000
_cell.length_c   1.000
_cell.angle_alpha   90.00
_cell.angle_beta   90.00
_cell.angle_gamma   90.00
#
_symmetry.space_group_name_H-M   'P 1'
#
loop_
_entity.id
_entity.type
_entity.pdbx_description
1 polymer ?
#
loop_
_entity_poly.entity_id
_entity_poly.type
_entity_poly.pdbx_seq_one_letter_code
_entity_poly.pdbx_strand_id
1 'polypeptide(L)'
;VSNYCQEVRQLGFRLEELISESLGLEKDHIRNVLGDQGQHMAVNFYPPCPQPELTYGLPSHTDPNALTILLQDQLVAGLQVLKDGKWIAVNPHPDAFVINIGDQIQVRASSKFVQVQLHVILRKIYERRGLDYNKPFVIVTRDCNAIISTYILCTI
;
A
#
# COMPACT_ATOMS: atom_id res chain seq x y z
N VAL A 1 -17.81 5.72 -1.84
CA VAL A 1 -16.59 5.77 -2.68
C VAL A 1 -16.11 7.20 -2.92
N SER A 2 -16.91 8.09 -3.52
CA SER A 2 -16.48 9.47 -3.85
C SER A 2 -15.88 10.26 -2.67
N ASN A 3 -16.57 10.31 -1.52
CA ASN A 3 -16.06 11.03 -0.33
C ASN A 3 -14.74 10.46 0.20
N TYR A 4 -14.64 9.13 0.31
CA TYR A 4 -13.41 8.47 0.74
C TYR A 4 -12.24 8.80 -0.19
N CYS A 5 -12.44 8.74 -1.51
CA CYS A 5 -11.41 9.10 -2.47
C CYS A 5 -10.96 10.55 -2.31
N GLN A 6 -11.87 11.48 -2.05
CA GLN A 6 -11.54 12.89 -1.82
C GLN A 6 -10.73 13.07 -0.53
N GLU A 7 -11.18 12.49 0.58
CA GLU A 7 -10.48 12.60 1.87
C GLU A 7 -9.08 12.00 1.84
N VAL A 8 -8.93 10.82 1.21
CA VAL A 8 -7.62 10.17 1.06
C VAL A 8 -6.73 10.97 0.10
N ARG A 9 -7.29 11.63 -0.91
CA ARG A 9 -6.53 12.57 -1.76
C ARG A 9 -5.94 13.70 -0.95
N GLN A 10 -6.75 14.33 -0.11
CA GLN A 10 -6.32 15.44 0.74
C GLN A 10 -5.33 14.97 1.81
N LEU A 11 -5.48 13.74 2.32
CA LEU A 11 -4.47 13.13 3.17
C LEU A 11 -3.13 12.95 2.44
N GLY A 12 -3.14 12.45 1.20
CA GLY A 12 -1.93 12.28 0.40
C GLY A 12 -1.16 13.59 0.16
N PHE A 13 -1.86 14.68 -0.16
CA PHE A 13 -1.22 16.00 -0.29
C PHE A 13 -0.57 16.47 1.01
N ARG A 14 -1.28 16.34 2.15
CA ARG A 14 -0.72 16.70 3.47
C ARG A 14 0.50 15.85 3.83
N LEU A 15 0.49 14.56 3.47
CA LEU A 15 1.65 13.69 3.68
C LEU A 15 2.84 14.13 2.82
N GLU A 16 2.64 14.48 1.55
CA GLU A 16 3.70 15.01 0.69
C GLU A 16 4.32 16.31 1.25
N GLU A 17 3.50 17.19 1.82
CA GLU A 17 3.97 18.40 2.50
C GLU A 17 4.84 18.06 3.71
N LEU A 18 4.36 17.20 4.60
CA LEU A 18 5.09 16.76 5.78
C LEU A 18 6.39 16.03 5.44
N ILE A 19 6.38 15.21 4.38
CA ILE A 19 7.58 14.52 3.89
C ILE A 19 8.58 15.56 3.37
N SER A 20 8.14 16.59 2.64
CA SER A 20 9.03 17.66 2.16
C SER A 20 9.69 18.40 3.33
N GLU A 21 8.89 18.80 4.32
CA GLU A 21 9.39 19.48 5.52
C GLU A 21 10.35 18.59 6.34
N SER A 22 10.06 17.30 6.46
CA SER A 22 10.94 16.34 7.16
C SER A 22 12.33 16.22 6.52
N LEU A 23 12.45 16.56 5.23
CA LEU A 23 13.70 16.60 4.50
C LEU A 23 14.42 17.96 4.57
N GLY A 24 13.82 18.96 5.23
CA GLY A 24 14.28 20.34 5.26
C GLY A 24 14.01 21.11 3.96
N LEU A 25 12.99 20.70 3.20
CA LEU A 25 12.59 21.33 1.94
C LEU A 25 11.33 22.18 2.15
N GLU A 26 11.05 23.06 1.20
CA GLU A 26 9.77 23.79 1.13
C GLU A 26 8.60 22.80 1.06
N LYS A 27 7.48 23.11 1.74
CA LYS A 27 6.30 22.23 1.85
C LYS A 27 5.81 21.69 0.49
N ASP A 28 5.88 22.51 -0.56
CA ASP A 28 5.34 22.16 -1.88
C ASP A 28 6.37 21.42 -2.76
N HIS A 29 7.58 21.13 -2.25
CA HIS A 29 8.67 20.58 -3.04
C HIS A 29 8.31 19.25 -3.72
N ILE A 30 7.90 18.23 -2.96
CA ILE A 30 7.56 16.92 -3.51
C ILE A 30 6.42 17.05 -4.52
N ARG A 31 5.38 17.81 -4.19
CA ARG A 31 4.24 18.05 -5.08
C ARG A 31 4.69 18.65 -6.41
N ASN A 32 5.57 19.66 -6.38
CA ASN A 32 6.07 20.33 -7.58
C ASN A 32 6.94 19.41 -8.45
N VAL A 33 7.76 18.57 -7.83
CA VAL A 33 8.64 17.61 -8.52
C VAL A 33 7.84 16.47 -9.18
N LEU A 34 6.77 16.02 -8.52
CA LEU A 34 5.85 15.02 -9.04
C LEU A 34 4.93 15.62 -10.13
N GLY A 35 4.58 16.91 -10.02
CA GLY A 35 3.71 17.58 -10.98
C GLY A 35 2.25 17.16 -10.83
N ASP A 36 1.53 17.02 -11.95
CA ASP A 36 0.15 16.54 -11.94
C ASP A 36 0.09 15.07 -11.53
N GLN A 37 -0.75 14.79 -10.52
CA GLN A 37 -0.87 13.47 -9.92
C GLN A 37 -2.31 12.95 -10.04
N GLY A 38 -2.44 11.84 -10.75
CA GLY A 38 -3.60 10.96 -10.72
C GLY A 38 -3.78 10.27 -9.36
N GLN A 39 -4.94 9.62 -9.21
CA GLN A 39 -5.26 8.79 -8.06
C GLN A 39 -5.94 7.54 -8.55
N HIS A 40 -5.47 6.40 -8.09
CA HIS A 40 -6.04 5.10 -8.38
C HIS A 40 -6.44 4.42 -7.06
N MET A 41 -7.59 3.74 -7.06
CA MET A 41 -8.06 2.99 -5.91
C MET A 41 -8.25 1.53 -6.32
N ALA A 42 -7.56 0.63 -5.63
CA ALA A 42 -7.72 -0.81 -5.75
C ALA A 42 -8.35 -1.37 -4.48
N VAL A 43 -9.23 -2.35 -4.64
CA VAL A 43 -9.91 -3.05 -3.56
C VAL A 43 -9.56 -4.52 -3.72
N ASN A 44 -8.62 -5.02 -2.91
CA ASN A 44 -8.07 -6.37 -3.05
C ASN A 44 -8.75 -7.34 -2.10
N PHE A 45 -9.19 -8.47 -2.63
CA PHE A 45 -9.79 -9.56 -1.87
C PHE A 45 -8.88 -10.79 -1.95
N TYR A 46 -8.44 -11.29 -0.80
CA TYR A 46 -7.56 -12.46 -0.70
C TYR A 46 -8.32 -13.60 -0.04
N PRO A 47 -8.88 -14.54 -0.83
CA PRO A 47 -9.63 -15.65 -0.26
C PRO A 47 -8.71 -16.59 0.55
N PRO A 48 -9.30 -17.39 1.44
CA PRO A 48 -8.62 -18.47 2.14
C PRO A 48 -7.89 -19.40 1.17
N CYS A 49 -6.67 -19.80 1.51
CA CYS A 49 -5.87 -20.70 0.69
C CYS A 49 -5.60 -22.03 1.43
N PRO A 50 -5.80 -23.20 0.80
CA PRO A 50 -5.44 -24.49 1.38
C PRO A 50 -3.93 -24.69 1.56
N GLN A 51 -3.12 -24.07 0.71
CA GLN A 51 -1.65 -24.22 0.67
C GLN A 51 -0.97 -22.84 0.64
N PRO A 52 -1.18 -21.99 1.67
CA PRO A 52 -0.65 -20.62 1.70
C PRO A 52 0.88 -20.57 1.69
N GLU A 53 1.55 -21.65 2.08
CA GLU A 53 3.00 -21.80 2.00
C GLU A 53 3.54 -21.93 0.57
N LEU A 54 2.69 -22.24 -0.41
CA LEU A 54 3.05 -22.43 -1.82
C LEU A 54 2.61 -21.28 -2.74
N THR A 55 1.89 -20.29 -2.21
CA THR A 55 1.34 -19.19 -3.01
C THR A 55 1.35 -17.86 -2.26
N TYR A 56 1.25 -16.78 -3.00
CA TYR A 56 1.15 -15.42 -2.46
C TYR A 56 -0.22 -14.83 -2.79
N GLY A 57 -0.72 -13.97 -1.90
CA GLY A 57 -1.87 -13.13 -2.23
C GLY A 57 -1.43 -12.07 -3.25
N LEU A 58 -0.30 -11.43 -2.95
CA LEU A 58 0.37 -10.49 -3.83
C LEU A 58 1.88 -10.75 -3.77
N PRO A 59 2.54 -11.04 -4.91
CA PRO A 59 3.99 -11.27 -4.96
C PRO A 59 4.81 -10.07 -4.45
N SER A 60 6.09 -10.33 -4.13
CA SER A 60 7.03 -9.27 -3.74
C SER A 60 7.20 -8.23 -4.84
N HIS A 61 7.01 -6.96 -4.49
CA HIS A 61 7.22 -5.82 -5.37
C HIS A 61 7.53 -4.55 -4.57
N THR A 62 7.97 -3.50 -5.26
CA THR A 62 7.93 -2.12 -4.78
C THR A 62 6.76 -1.41 -5.43
N ASP A 63 6.23 -0.37 -4.78
CA ASP A 63 5.14 0.41 -5.34
C ASP A 63 5.68 1.41 -6.38
N PRO A 64 5.27 1.33 -7.66
CA PRO A 64 5.78 2.24 -8.71
C PRO A 64 5.23 3.66 -8.62
N ASN A 65 4.35 3.92 -7.64
CA ASN A 65 3.64 5.18 -7.46
C ASN A 65 4.45 6.15 -6.57
N ALA A 66 3.89 7.31 -6.21
CA ALA A 66 4.52 8.23 -5.27
C ALA A 66 4.23 7.84 -3.81
N LEU A 67 2.96 7.55 -3.52
CA LEU A 67 2.50 7.24 -2.19
C LEU A 67 1.36 6.22 -2.26
N THR A 68 1.42 5.22 -1.37
CA THR A 68 0.33 4.28 -1.11
C THR A 68 -0.25 4.56 0.28
N ILE A 69 -1.56 4.76 0.33
CA ILE A 69 -2.35 4.86 1.56
C ILE A 69 -3.24 3.62 1.63
N LEU A 70 -2.89 2.70 2.52
CA LEU A 70 -3.52 1.40 2.64
C LEU A 70 -4.38 1.31 3.89
N LEU A 71 -5.65 0.96 3.71
CA LEU A 71 -6.53 0.50 4.78
C LEU A 71 -6.52 -1.03 4.81
N GLN A 72 -6.02 -1.60 5.91
CA GLN A 72 -5.96 -3.05 6.11
C GLN A 72 -7.25 -3.59 6.75
N ASP A 73 -7.51 -4.88 6.54
CA ASP A 73 -8.46 -5.63 7.37
C ASP A 73 -7.98 -5.59 8.84
N GLN A 74 -8.86 -5.21 9.77
CA GLN A 74 -8.52 -5.04 11.18
C GLN A 74 -8.31 -6.35 11.95
N LEU A 75 -8.80 -7.47 11.42
CA LEU A 75 -8.77 -8.80 12.03
C LEU A 75 -7.74 -9.72 11.38
N VAL A 76 -7.33 -9.43 10.15
CA VAL A 76 -6.46 -10.30 9.35
C VAL A 76 -5.17 -9.59 8.95
N ALA A 77 -4.05 -10.00 9.55
CA ALA A 77 -2.73 -9.59 9.05
C ALA A 77 -2.33 -10.42 7.83
N GLY A 78 -1.76 -9.77 6.82
CA GLY A 78 -1.26 -10.42 5.60
C GLY A 78 -0.15 -9.64 4.90
N LEU A 79 -0.07 -8.32 5.10
CA LEU A 79 1.02 -7.49 4.59
C LEU A 79 2.32 -7.79 5.33
N GLN A 80 3.39 -7.97 4.57
CA GLN A 80 4.75 -8.04 5.08
C GLN A 80 5.66 -7.10 4.28
N VAL A 81 6.65 -6.53 4.96
CA VAL A 81 7.66 -5.64 4.37
C VAL A 81 9.06 -6.23 4.59
N LEU A 82 9.93 -6.10 3.58
CA LEU A 82 11.30 -6.57 3.66
C LEU A 82 12.17 -5.48 4.30
N LYS A 83 12.77 -5.80 5.44
CA LYS A 83 13.71 -4.92 6.14
C LYS A 83 14.92 -5.74 6.60
N ASP A 84 16.12 -5.25 6.28
CA ASP A 84 17.40 -5.89 6.66
C ASP A 84 17.45 -7.39 6.26
N GLY A 85 16.93 -7.71 5.08
CA GLY A 85 16.87 -9.08 4.54
C GLY A 85 15.82 -9.99 5.20
N LYS A 86 14.94 -9.45 6.05
CA LYS A 86 13.91 -10.21 6.76
C LYS A 86 12.52 -9.65 6.48
N TRP A 87 11.56 -10.55 6.27
CA TRP A 87 10.15 -10.19 6.15
C TRP A 87 9.57 -9.91 7.53
N ILE A 88 9.00 -8.72 7.68
CA ILE A 88 8.37 -8.24 8.91
C ILE A 88 6.88 -8.05 8.66
N ALA A 89 6.05 -8.64 9.52
CA ALA A 89 4.60 -8.47 9.44
C ALA A 89 4.17 -7.05 9.83
N VAL A 90 3.32 -6.43 9.02
CA VAL A 90 2.63 -5.19 9.35
C VAL A 90 1.29 -5.56 9.95
N ASN A 91 1.21 -5.55 11.28
CA ASN A 91 0.00 -5.91 11.99
C ASN A 91 -1.05 -4.79 11.85
N PRO A 92 -2.32 -5.14 11.56
CA PRO A 92 -3.39 -4.17 11.53
C PRO A 92 -3.52 -3.45 12.87
N HIS A 93 -3.65 -2.13 12.82
CA HIS A 93 -3.98 -1.31 13.97
C HIS A 93 -5.38 -0.70 13.74
N PRO A 94 -6.28 -0.75 14.74
CA PRO A 94 -7.58 -0.11 14.64
C PRO A 94 -7.45 1.37 14.25
N ASP A 95 -8.33 1.83 13.37
CA ASP A 95 -8.44 3.23 12.93
C ASP A 95 -7.14 3.84 12.35
N ALA A 96 -6.25 3.00 11.81
CA ALA A 96 -4.99 3.44 11.22
C ALA A 96 -4.89 3.08 9.73
N PHE A 97 -4.16 3.93 8.99
CA PHE A 97 -3.68 3.61 7.65
C PHE A 97 -2.21 3.18 7.71
N VAL A 98 -1.83 2.27 6.82
CA VAL A 98 -0.43 2.02 6.50
C VAL A 98 -0.03 2.94 5.35
N ILE A 99 1.04 3.70 5.54
CA ILE A 99 1.59 4.58 4.52
C ILE A 99 2.87 3.95 3.99
N ASN A 100 2.95 3.77 2.66
CA ASN A 100 4.17 3.35 1.98
C ASN A 100 4.63 4.44 1.00
N ILE A 101 5.94 4.70 0.98
CA ILE A 101 6.57 5.63 0.04
C ILE A 101 6.95 4.82 -1.20
N GLY A 102 6.43 5.23 -2.35
CA GLY A 102 6.68 4.56 -3.61
C GLY A 102 7.92 5.09 -4.35
N ASP A 103 8.23 4.41 -5.45
CA ASP A 103 9.44 4.62 -6.25
C ASP A 103 9.57 6.05 -6.77
N GLN A 104 8.46 6.75 -7.06
CA GLN A 104 8.52 8.09 -7.65
C GLN A 104 9.11 9.12 -6.69
N ILE A 105 8.83 9.02 -5.38
CA ILE A 105 9.42 9.94 -4.39
C ILE A 105 10.92 9.71 -4.28
N GLN A 106 11.36 8.44 -4.27
CA GLN A 106 12.78 8.13 -4.21
C GLN A 106 13.54 8.63 -5.44
N VAL A 107 13.00 8.39 -6.64
CA VAL A 107 13.66 8.72 -7.90
C VAL A 107 13.65 10.23 -8.17
N ARG A 108 12.52 10.89 -7.91
CA ARG A 108 12.32 12.28 -8.36
C ARG A 108 12.63 13.30 -7.28
N ALA A 109 12.33 13.00 -6.01
CA ALA A 109 12.39 14.00 -4.95
C ALA A 109 13.59 13.83 -4.01
N SER A 110 13.94 12.60 -3.60
CA SER A 110 15.05 12.39 -2.67
C SER A 110 15.54 10.96 -2.61
N SER A 111 16.83 10.76 -2.87
CA SER A 111 17.53 9.48 -2.70
C SER A 111 17.70 9.05 -1.24
N LYS A 112 17.29 9.88 -0.27
CA LYS A 112 17.29 9.53 1.16
C LYS A 112 16.19 8.53 1.52
N PHE A 113 15.16 8.40 0.70
CA PHE A 113 14.15 7.35 0.89
C PHE A 113 14.65 6.03 0.31
N VAL A 114 14.37 4.95 1.03
CA VAL A 114 14.74 3.60 0.61
C VAL A 114 13.49 2.89 0.13
N GLN A 115 13.56 2.34 -1.08
CA GLN A 115 12.58 1.40 -1.63
C GLN A 115 12.29 0.27 -0.65
N VAL A 116 11.02 0.13 -0.26
CA VAL A 116 10.57 -0.97 0.59
C VAL A 116 9.87 -2.00 -0.28
N GLN A 117 10.41 -3.22 -0.32
CA GLN A 117 9.72 -4.35 -0.93
C GLN A 117 8.60 -4.82 0.01
N LEU A 118 7.43 -5.08 -0.56
CA LEU A 118 6.26 -5.58 0.15
C LEU A 118 5.62 -6.74 -0.60
N HIS A 119 4.96 -7.62 0.14
CA HIS A 119 4.14 -8.70 -0.39
C HIS A 119 2.97 -8.97 0.54
N VAL A 120 1.97 -9.71 0.04
CA VAL A 120 0.85 -10.18 0.86
C VAL A 120 0.88 -11.71 0.90
N ILE A 121 0.93 -12.27 2.11
CA ILE A 121 0.80 -13.71 2.33
C ILE A 121 -0.66 -14.10 2.50
N LEU A 122 -1.01 -15.30 2.02
CA LEU A 122 -2.32 -15.91 2.29
C LEU A 122 -2.29 -16.64 3.63
N ARG A 123 -3.48 -16.97 4.15
CA ARG A 123 -3.63 -17.78 5.35
C ARG A 123 -4.37 -19.06 5.06
N LYS A 124 -4.00 -20.10 5.82
CA LYS A 124 -4.77 -21.35 5.94
C LYS A 124 -5.95 -21.05 6.86
N ILE A 125 -7.18 -21.30 6.40
CA ILE A 125 -8.31 -21.31 7.34
C ILE A 125 -8.33 -22.67 8.03
N TYR A 126 -8.24 -22.66 9.37
CA TYR A 126 -8.98 -23.61 10.18
C TYR A 126 -10.33 -22.94 10.47
N GLU A 127 -11.44 -23.60 10.14
CA GLU A 127 -12.80 -23.08 10.37
C GLU A 127 -12.94 -22.48 11.77
N ARG A 128 -12.92 -21.15 11.88
CA ARG A 128 -13.57 -20.47 13.00
C ARG A 128 -14.93 -20.04 12.49
N ARG A 129 -15.94 -20.87 12.80
CA ARG A 129 -17.35 -20.57 12.56
C ARG A 129 -17.66 -19.16 13.07
N GLY A 130 -18.14 -18.29 12.18
CA GLY A 130 -18.77 -17.01 12.55
C GLY A 130 -17.94 -15.73 12.46
N LEU A 131 -16.74 -15.73 11.86
CA LEU A 131 -16.02 -14.49 11.54
C LEU A 131 -16.01 -14.24 10.04
N ASP A 132 -16.56 -13.11 9.63
CA ASP A 132 -16.63 -12.66 8.25
C ASP A 132 -15.25 -12.12 7.83
N TYR A 133 -14.38 -12.98 7.30
CA TYR A 133 -13.01 -12.64 6.83
C TYR A 133 -13.00 -11.82 5.52
N ASN A 134 -14.07 -11.07 5.25
CA ASN A 134 -14.40 -10.57 3.92
C ASN A 134 -14.10 -9.08 3.69
N LYS A 135 -13.28 -8.42 4.53
CA LYS A 135 -13.00 -7.01 4.30
C LYS A 135 -11.83 -6.85 3.32
N PRO A 136 -12.02 -6.13 2.21
CA PRO A 136 -10.96 -5.96 1.24
C PRO A 136 -9.88 -5.00 1.76
N PHE A 137 -8.65 -5.20 1.31
CA PHE A 137 -7.59 -4.20 1.45
C PHE A 137 -7.89 -3.07 0.47
N VAL A 138 -8.10 -1.85 0.97
CA VAL A 138 -8.31 -0.68 0.11
C VAL A 138 -6.98 0.05 -0.03
N ILE A 139 -6.42 0.00 -1.24
CA ILE A 139 -5.19 0.71 -1.61
C ILE A 139 -5.61 1.96 -2.37
N VAL A 140 -5.22 3.13 -1.89
CA VAL A 140 -5.26 4.36 -2.69
C VAL A 140 -3.83 4.73 -3.03
N THR A 141 -3.52 4.74 -4.32
CA THR A 141 -2.20 5.10 -4.83
C THR A 141 -2.26 6.46 -5.52
N ARG A 142 -1.25 7.28 -5.29
CA ARG A 142 -1.04 8.54 -6.00
C ARG A 142 0.03 8.38 -7.05
N ASP A 143 -0.29 8.69 -8.30
CA ASP A 143 0.58 8.38 -9.43
C ASP A 143 0.63 9.54 -10.42
N CYS A 144 1.80 9.88 -10.91
CA CYS A 144 1.99 10.83 -12.00
C CYS A 144 1.57 10.28 -13.38
N ASN A 145 1.44 8.95 -13.62
CA ASN A 145 1.21 8.43 -14.99
C ASN A 145 0.71 6.97 -15.26
N ALA A 146 0.25 6.11 -14.34
CA ALA A 146 -0.09 4.71 -14.72
C ALA A 146 -1.53 4.22 -14.49
N ILE A 147 -2.01 3.52 -15.53
CA ILE A 147 -2.99 2.42 -15.48
C ILE A 147 -2.35 1.29 -14.67
N ILE A 148 -2.74 1.13 -13.41
CA ILE A 148 -2.33 -0.04 -12.60
C ILE A 148 -3.32 -1.17 -12.88
N SER A 149 -2.97 -2.02 -13.85
CA SER A 149 -3.68 -3.29 -14.03
C SER A 149 -3.29 -4.23 -12.89
N THR A 150 -4.12 -4.27 -11.86
CA THR A 150 -3.97 -5.27 -10.78
C THR A 150 -4.47 -6.61 -11.34
N TYR A 151 -3.58 -7.38 -11.96
CA TYR A 151 -3.87 -8.77 -12.27
C TYR A 151 -3.73 -9.58 -10.98
N ILE A 152 -4.87 -9.92 -10.35
CA ILE A 152 -4.92 -11.01 -9.36
C ILE A 152 -4.70 -12.30 -10.14
N LEU A 153 -3.44 -12.70 -10.31
CA LEU A 153 -3.08 -14.01 -10.84
C LEU A 153 -3.19 -15.01 -9.69
N CYS A 154 -4.41 -15.46 -9.42
CA CYS A 154 -4.63 -16.76 -8.80
C CYS A 154 -4.29 -17.79 -9.87
N THR A 155 -3.01 -18.19 -9.96
CA THR A 155 -2.60 -19.29 -10.83
C THR A 155 -2.67 -20.58 -10.02
N ILE A 156 -3.33 -21.56 -10.61
CA ILE A 156 -3.85 -22.83 -10.09
C ILE A 156 -2.80 -23.65 -9.32
#